data_AF-A0A942PIG7-F1
#
_entry.id   AF-A0A942PIG7-F1
#
_cell.length_a   1.000
_cell.length_b   1.000
_cell.length_c   1.000
_cell.angle_alpha   90.00
_cell.angle_beta   90.00
_cell.angle_gamma   90.00
#
_symmetry.space_group_name_H-M   'P 1'
#
loop_
_entity.id
_entity.type
_entity.pdbx_description
1 polymer ?
#
loop_
_entity_poly.entity_id
_entity_poly.type
_entity_poly.pdbx_seq_one_letter_code
_entity_poly.pdbx_strand_id
1 'polypeptide(L)'
;MQTPSPNKQKGWTLIEALERTTCSDLWQQYLEAKQAYETSLVPRGSDLGGYLIATVETKRRLRAVRDEAFNRIVTPFKQRFLDERLFAWGSKETRSSPQTAVFSGGWKSITCDFGKNRIKDRSGSGVVFHDVRVFPLAFDSSFETRLAGLSLAEAFKRCVLEDPEVVAIHTFQNAMGALENDQRFPERYLDMKWPVTLSAESLAMSFVRGPATVLGGREAIPSDLGVRQAEVVCSRWRALMGVLASGAVGADATFKASGVSQPIGRQLWNRTDLCIDVRNGDLIGGDTYPKPAWTGVEMSLRPLEAPIAIADTTKPIPARVAKPKPRARSPYPKPTTPADKRTHSAVIKLWRGGIPDGLQRKVVVHRINAQLKEMNLPEVSAKSISRYLNKKRR
;
A
#
# COMPACT_ATOMS: atom_id res chain seq x y z
N MET A 1 -30.74 -7.17 -9.51
CA MET A 1 -29.27 -7.28 -9.49
C MET A 1 -28.73 -6.53 -10.70
N GLN A 2 -28.37 -5.26 -10.54
CA GLN A 2 -27.65 -4.52 -11.58
C GLN A 2 -26.18 -4.89 -11.44
N THR A 3 -25.63 -5.56 -12.45
CA THR A 3 -24.18 -5.69 -12.59
C THR A 3 -23.59 -4.28 -12.61
N PRO A 4 -22.61 -3.96 -11.75
CA PRO A 4 -21.99 -2.66 -11.79
C PRO A 4 -21.45 -2.41 -13.21
N SER A 5 -21.80 -1.24 -13.76
CA SER A 5 -21.30 -0.74 -15.04
C SER A 5 -19.79 -0.98 -15.14
N PRO A 6 -19.25 -1.44 -16.29
CA PRO A 6 -17.83 -1.71 -16.47
C PRO A 6 -17.10 -0.37 -16.49
N ASN A 7 -16.87 0.20 -15.31
CA ASN A 7 -15.77 1.10 -15.09
C ASN A 7 -14.55 0.34 -15.63
N LYS A 8 -13.98 0.85 -16.73
CA LYS A 8 -12.75 0.35 -17.32
C LYS A 8 -11.71 0.33 -16.21
N GLN A 9 -11.60 -0.78 -15.48
CA GLN A 9 -10.62 -0.93 -14.43
C GLN A 9 -9.27 -0.67 -15.10
N LYS A 10 -8.55 0.36 -14.63
CA LYS A 10 -7.25 0.76 -15.18
C LYS A 10 -6.20 -0.29 -14.79
N GLY A 11 -6.33 -1.50 -15.34
CA GLY A 11 -5.32 -2.54 -15.27
C GLY A 11 -4.21 -2.28 -16.27
N TRP A 12 -3.09 -2.97 -16.07
CA TRP A 12 -1.93 -2.88 -16.94
C TRP A 12 -2.22 -3.60 -18.26
N THR A 13 -1.74 -3.05 -19.37
CA THR A 13 -1.59 -3.84 -20.60
C THR A 13 -0.61 -5.00 -20.37
N LEU A 14 -0.60 -6.00 -21.26
CA LEU A 14 0.35 -7.11 -21.16
C LEU A 14 1.81 -6.64 -21.14
N ILE A 15 2.16 -5.60 -21.91
CA ILE A 15 3.53 -5.09 -21.97
C ILE A 15 3.90 -4.33 -20.70
N GLU A 16 3.00 -3.49 -20.17
CA GLU A 16 3.22 -2.79 -18.90
C GLU A 16 3.33 -3.78 -17.73
N ALA A 17 2.52 -4.83 -17.73
CA ALA A 17 2.57 -5.86 -16.70
C ALA A 17 3.87 -6.67 -16.78
N LEU A 18 4.33 -6.99 -17.99
CA LEU A 18 5.61 -7.65 -18.20
C LEU A 18 6.75 -6.76 -17.69
N GLU A 19 6.78 -5.49 -18.07
CA GLU A 19 7.78 -4.51 -17.64
C GLU A 19 7.81 -4.35 -16.11
N ARG A 20 6.67 -4.04 -15.50
CA ARG A 20 6.56 -3.76 -14.05
C ARG A 20 6.97 -4.93 -13.18
N THR A 21 6.75 -6.14 -13.67
CA THR A 21 7.00 -7.35 -12.89
C THR A 21 8.33 -8.00 -13.26
N THR A 22 9.04 -7.53 -14.28
CA THR A 22 10.36 -8.06 -14.62
C THR A 22 11.45 -7.33 -13.84
N CYS A 23 12.50 -8.05 -13.41
CA CYS A 23 13.69 -7.39 -12.86
C CYS A 23 14.28 -6.43 -13.89
N SER A 24 14.65 -5.22 -13.47
CA SER A 24 15.11 -4.16 -14.38
C SER A 24 16.27 -4.60 -15.27
N ASP A 25 17.21 -5.40 -14.76
CA ASP A 25 18.36 -5.89 -15.54
C ASP A 25 17.93 -6.81 -16.69
N LEU A 26 17.01 -7.73 -16.42
CA LEU A 26 16.50 -8.65 -17.45
C LEU A 26 15.67 -7.91 -18.49
N TRP A 27 14.92 -6.89 -18.06
CA TRP A 27 14.19 -6.02 -18.97
C TRP A 27 15.15 -5.24 -19.89
N GLN A 28 16.20 -4.65 -19.31
CA GLN A 28 17.22 -3.90 -20.05
C GLN A 28 17.97 -4.79 -21.06
N GLN A 29 18.38 -6.00 -20.64
CA GLN A 29 19.00 -6.98 -21.55
C GLN A 29 18.09 -7.32 -22.74
N TYR A 30 16.78 -7.47 -22.50
CA TYR A 30 15.83 -7.69 -23.58
C TYR A 30 15.72 -6.48 -24.52
N LEU A 31 15.66 -5.26 -23.98
CA LEU A 31 15.60 -4.04 -24.78
C LEU A 31 16.84 -3.87 -25.67
N GLU A 32 18.03 -4.10 -25.12
CA GLU A 32 19.30 -4.04 -25.87
C GLU A 32 19.35 -5.10 -26.97
N ALA A 33 18.98 -6.35 -26.65
CA ALA A 33 18.94 -7.44 -27.64
C ALA A 33 17.91 -7.16 -28.75
N LYS A 34 16.75 -6.59 -28.38
CA LYS A 34 15.72 -6.17 -29.34
C LYS A 34 16.23 -5.06 -30.25
N GLN A 35 16.84 -4.02 -29.70
CA GLN A 35 17.37 -2.89 -30.46
C GLN A 35 18.50 -3.33 -31.40
N ALA A 36 19.40 -4.20 -30.94
CA ALA A 36 20.46 -4.76 -31.78
C ALA A 36 19.90 -5.53 -32.98
N TYR A 37 18.87 -6.36 -32.75
CA TYR A 37 18.18 -7.07 -33.83
C TYR A 37 17.47 -6.11 -34.78
N GLU A 38 16.70 -5.15 -34.28
CA GLU A 38 15.97 -4.18 -35.12
C GLU A 38 16.92 -3.32 -35.97
N THR A 39 18.03 -2.88 -35.38
CA THR A 39 19.08 -2.13 -36.10
C THR A 39 19.69 -2.96 -37.22
N SER A 40 19.81 -4.28 -37.06
CA SER A 40 20.33 -5.17 -38.10
C SER A 40 19.38 -5.33 -39.30
N LEU A 41 18.08 -5.02 -39.13
CA LEU A 41 17.09 -5.11 -40.20
C LEU A 41 17.09 -3.89 -41.12
N VAL A 42 17.51 -2.73 -40.62
CA VAL A 42 17.54 -1.49 -41.39
C VAL A 42 18.82 -1.45 -42.24
N PRO A 43 18.72 -1.36 -43.58
CA PRO A 43 19.89 -1.11 -44.41
C PRO A 43 20.53 0.22 -44.00
N ARG A 44 21.77 0.20 -43.53
CA ARG A 44 22.53 1.45 -43.34
C ARG A 44 22.92 1.97 -44.71
N GLY A 45 22.26 3.01 -45.18
CA GLY A 45 22.81 3.83 -46.26
C GLY A 45 24.04 4.54 -45.70
N SER A 46 25.23 4.20 -46.17
CA SER A 46 26.36 5.11 -46.02
C SER A 46 26.34 6.07 -47.21
N ASP A 47 26.27 7.36 -46.90
CA ASP A 47 26.94 8.34 -47.73
C ASP A 47 28.39 7.88 -47.89
N LEU A 48 28.76 7.62 -49.15
CA LEU A 48 30.10 7.32 -49.62
C LEU A 48 30.74 6.02 -49.07
N GLY A 49 30.31 4.89 -49.63
CA GLY A 49 31.17 3.71 -49.79
C GLY A 49 30.79 2.50 -48.95
N GLY A 50 29.80 1.75 -49.43
CA GLY A 50 29.57 0.35 -49.02
C GLY A 50 28.38 0.13 -48.10
N TYR A 51 27.33 -0.51 -48.64
CA TYR A 51 26.25 -1.09 -47.85
C TYR A 51 26.80 -2.25 -47.00
N LEU A 52 27.14 -1.99 -45.74
CA LEU A 52 27.36 -3.05 -44.76
C LEU A 52 26.00 -3.61 -44.32
N ILE A 53 25.45 -4.51 -45.12
CA ILE A 53 24.27 -5.29 -44.75
C ILE A 53 24.74 -6.38 -43.78
N ALA A 54 24.15 -6.42 -42.57
CA ALA A 54 24.37 -7.52 -41.64
C ALA A 54 24.08 -8.87 -42.35
N THR A 55 25.01 -9.81 -42.27
CA THR A 55 24.86 -11.11 -42.94
C THR A 55 23.63 -11.86 -42.43
N VAL A 56 23.09 -12.78 -43.23
CA VAL A 56 21.95 -13.63 -42.84
C VAL A 56 22.25 -14.36 -41.52
N GLU A 57 23.48 -14.82 -41.34
CA GLU A 57 23.93 -15.48 -40.11
C GLU A 57 23.95 -14.54 -38.90
N THR A 58 24.46 -13.31 -39.05
CA THR A 58 24.40 -12.29 -37.99
C THR A 58 22.96 -11.98 -37.59
N LYS A 59 22.05 -11.81 -38.57
CA LYS A 59 20.62 -11.58 -38.29
C LYS A 59 19.99 -12.76 -37.54
N ARG A 60 20.32 -14.00 -37.92
CA ARG A 60 19.83 -15.22 -37.24
C ARG A 60 20.33 -15.28 -35.79
N ARG A 61 21.60 -14.97 -35.55
CA ARG A 61 22.19 -14.93 -34.20
C ARG A 61 21.54 -13.86 -33.33
N LEU A 62 21.40 -12.63 -33.82
CA LEU A 62 20.76 -11.54 -33.08
C LEU A 62 19.30 -11.84 -32.76
N ARG A 63 18.56 -12.47 -33.69
CA ARG A 63 17.20 -12.95 -33.43
C ARG A 63 17.17 -13.96 -32.28
N ALA A 64 18.08 -14.94 -32.29
CA ALA A 64 18.14 -15.96 -31.24
C ALA A 64 18.43 -15.35 -29.86
N VAL A 65 19.38 -14.41 -29.78
CA VAL A 65 19.69 -13.69 -28.53
C VAL A 65 18.49 -12.90 -28.01
N ARG A 66 17.79 -12.18 -28.90
CA ARG A 66 16.54 -11.48 -28.54
C ARG A 66 15.47 -12.46 -28.03
N ASP A 67 15.24 -13.56 -28.75
CA ASP A 67 14.20 -14.53 -28.40
C ASP A 67 14.54 -15.23 -27.06
N GLU A 68 15.82 -15.50 -26.79
CA GLU A 68 16.28 -16.02 -25.51
C GLU A 68 16.05 -15.02 -24.37
N ALA A 69 16.48 -13.77 -24.54
CA ALA A 69 16.27 -12.71 -23.55
C ALA A 69 14.77 -12.50 -23.25
N PHE A 70 13.94 -12.54 -24.29
CA PHE A 70 12.49 -12.46 -24.15
C PHE A 70 11.90 -13.65 -23.40
N ASN A 71 12.36 -14.87 -23.67
CA ASN A 71 11.88 -16.06 -22.94
C ASN A 71 12.24 -16.03 -21.46
N ARG A 72 13.39 -15.44 -21.09
CA ARG A 72 13.82 -15.26 -19.69
C ARG A 72 12.86 -14.37 -18.90
N ILE A 73 12.18 -13.43 -19.56
CA ILE A 73 11.22 -12.53 -18.91
C ILE A 73 9.78 -13.06 -18.99
N VAL A 74 9.39 -13.67 -20.12
CA VAL A 74 8.02 -14.16 -20.32
C VAL A 74 7.72 -15.41 -19.49
N THR A 75 8.70 -16.29 -19.27
CA THR A 75 8.47 -17.54 -18.51
C THR A 75 8.08 -17.25 -17.05
N PRO A 76 8.83 -16.44 -16.28
CA PRO A 76 8.41 -16.05 -14.93
C PRO A 76 7.10 -15.23 -14.93
N PHE A 77 6.89 -14.38 -15.94
CA PHE A 77 5.64 -13.63 -16.07
C PHE A 77 4.42 -14.54 -16.17
N LYS A 78 4.48 -15.58 -17.01
CA LYS A 78 3.41 -16.60 -17.11
C LYS A 78 3.24 -17.39 -15.82
N GLN A 79 4.35 -17.74 -15.17
CA GLN A 79 4.31 -18.48 -13.90
C GLN A 79 3.49 -17.74 -12.84
N ARG A 80 3.55 -16.40 -12.79
CA ARG A 80 2.75 -15.60 -11.86
C ARG A 80 1.24 -15.69 -12.06
N PHE A 81 0.76 -15.99 -13.26
CA PHE A 81 -0.66 -16.27 -13.46
C PHE A 81 -1.04 -17.67 -12.98
N LEU A 82 -0.13 -18.64 -13.14
CA LEU A 82 -0.31 -20.00 -12.62
C LEU A 82 -0.31 -20.03 -11.08
N ASP A 83 0.52 -19.20 -10.47
CA ASP A 83 0.64 -19.04 -9.01
C ASP A 83 -0.42 -18.10 -8.42
N GLU A 84 -1.37 -17.64 -9.23
CA GLU A 84 -2.43 -16.70 -8.85
C GLU A 84 -1.90 -15.40 -8.19
N ARG A 85 -0.80 -14.87 -8.72
CA ARG A 85 -0.21 -13.58 -8.32
C ARG A 85 -0.60 -12.45 -9.26
N LEU A 86 -0.86 -12.79 -10.52
CA LEU A 86 -1.43 -11.90 -11.52
C LEU A 86 -2.74 -12.47 -12.04
N PHE A 87 -3.66 -11.57 -12.33
CA PHE A 87 -4.97 -11.89 -12.87
C PHE A 87 -5.17 -11.13 -14.17
N ALA A 88 -5.75 -11.78 -15.16
CA ALA A 88 -6.00 -11.15 -16.44
C ALA A 88 -7.49 -11.19 -16.78
N TRP A 89 -7.94 -10.07 -17.34
CA TRP A 89 -9.28 -9.90 -17.87
C TRP A 89 -9.16 -9.48 -19.33
N GLY A 90 -10.04 -9.99 -20.19
CA GLY A 90 -10.02 -9.63 -21.60
C GLY A 90 -11.37 -9.83 -22.26
N SER A 91 -11.58 -9.16 -23.39
CA SER A 91 -12.78 -9.32 -24.20
C SER A 91 -12.62 -10.57 -25.07
N LYS A 92 -13.43 -11.59 -24.79
CA LYS A 92 -13.36 -12.90 -25.47
C LYS A 92 -13.92 -12.79 -26.90
N GLU A 93 -13.20 -13.33 -27.87
CA GLU A 93 -13.50 -13.40 -29.32
C GLU A 93 -13.50 -12.05 -30.06
N THR A 94 -14.13 -11.01 -29.51
CA THR A 94 -14.22 -9.68 -30.12
C THR A 94 -13.85 -8.58 -29.12
N ARG A 95 -13.40 -7.41 -29.62
CA ARG A 95 -13.08 -6.25 -28.76
C ARG A 95 -14.31 -5.65 -28.06
N SER A 96 -15.49 -5.84 -28.64
CA SER A 96 -16.76 -5.35 -28.08
C SER A 96 -17.35 -6.27 -27.01
N SER A 97 -16.83 -7.50 -26.89
CA SER A 97 -17.33 -8.44 -25.87
C SER A 97 -17.07 -7.93 -24.45
N PRO A 98 -17.94 -8.26 -23.48
CA PRO A 98 -17.68 -8.01 -22.08
C PRO A 98 -16.33 -8.60 -21.65
N GLN A 99 -15.65 -7.90 -20.75
CA GLN A 99 -14.41 -8.39 -20.16
C GLN A 99 -14.70 -9.61 -19.30
N THR A 100 -13.96 -10.69 -19.52
CA THR A 100 -14.07 -11.94 -18.78
C THR A 100 -12.69 -12.36 -18.27
N ALA A 101 -12.65 -13.05 -17.14
CA ALA A 101 -11.41 -13.53 -16.56
C ALA A 101 -10.74 -14.57 -17.48
N VAL A 102 -9.44 -14.42 -17.68
CA VAL A 102 -8.61 -15.43 -18.33
C VAL A 102 -8.17 -16.43 -17.26
N PHE A 103 -8.65 -17.67 -17.36
CA PHE A 103 -8.42 -18.71 -16.36
C PHE A 103 -6.92 -19.00 -16.16
N SER A 104 -6.48 -19.08 -14.90
CA SER A 104 -5.07 -19.31 -14.50
C SER A 104 -4.49 -20.56 -15.15
N GLY A 105 -5.21 -21.69 -15.13
CA GLY A 105 -4.75 -22.94 -15.73
C GLY A 105 -4.48 -22.88 -17.25
N GLY A 106 -5.11 -21.94 -17.97
CA GLY A 106 -4.93 -21.76 -19.41
C GLY A 106 -3.57 -21.14 -19.80
N TRP A 107 -2.86 -20.53 -18.85
CA TRP A 107 -1.60 -19.83 -19.14
C TRP A 107 -0.46 -20.74 -19.61
N LYS A 108 -0.58 -22.06 -19.38
CA LYS A 108 0.33 -23.07 -19.94
C LYS A 108 0.23 -23.18 -21.47
N SER A 109 -0.98 -23.06 -22.02
CA SER A 109 -1.25 -23.21 -23.47
C SER A 109 -1.40 -21.88 -24.20
N ILE A 110 -1.41 -20.75 -23.50
CA ILE A 110 -1.62 -19.42 -24.09
C ILE A 110 -0.37 -18.86 -24.78
N THR A 111 -0.57 -18.22 -25.93
CA THR A 111 0.40 -17.30 -26.56
C THR A 111 0.00 -15.86 -26.30
N CYS A 112 0.96 -15.02 -25.96
CA CYS A 112 0.75 -13.60 -25.73
C CYS A 112 1.31 -12.81 -26.91
N ASP A 113 0.47 -11.96 -27.49
CA ASP A 113 0.83 -10.95 -28.48
C ASP A 113 0.84 -9.61 -27.76
N PHE A 114 1.99 -9.29 -27.15
CA PHE A 114 2.17 -8.12 -26.30
C PHE A 114 1.96 -6.81 -27.06
N GLY A 115 2.37 -6.74 -28.34
CA GLY A 115 2.21 -5.55 -29.18
C GLY A 115 0.75 -5.25 -29.54
N LYS A 116 -0.10 -6.28 -29.63
CA LYS A 116 -1.55 -6.13 -29.87
C LYS A 116 -2.40 -6.27 -28.61
N ASN A 117 -1.75 -6.38 -27.46
CA ASN A 117 -2.39 -6.61 -26.16
C ASN A 117 -3.44 -7.74 -26.20
N ARG A 118 -3.03 -8.89 -26.75
CA ARG A 118 -3.93 -10.01 -27.10
C ARG A 118 -3.36 -11.34 -26.63
N ILE A 119 -4.25 -12.24 -26.23
CA ILE A 119 -3.94 -13.62 -25.85
C ILE A 119 -4.63 -14.57 -26.81
N LYS A 120 -3.96 -15.68 -27.17
CA LYS A 120 -4.54 -16.76 -27.97
C LYS A 120 -4.26 -18.11 -27.32
N ASP A 121 -5.27 -18.94 -27.18
CA ASP A 121 -5.09 -20.31 -26.69
C ASP A 121 -4.55 -21.22 -27.81
N ARG A 122 -3.47 -21.96 -27.53
CA ARG A 122 -2.90 -22.96 -28.46
C ARG A 122 -3.55 -24.33 -28.36
N SER A 123 -4.39 -24.59 -27.36
CA SER A 123 -4.98 -25.92 -27.10
C SER A 123 -5.97 -26.43 -28.16
N GLY A 124 -6.15 -25.68 -29.27
CA GLY A 124 -7.08 -26.01 -30.35
C GLY A 124 -8.45 -25.33 -30.21
N SER A 125 -8.75 -24.70 -29.07
CA SER A 125 -9.99 -23.96 -28.86
C SER A 125 -10.14 -22.73 -29.77
N GLY A 126 -9.03 -22.21 -30.30
CA GLY A 126 -9.00 -21.01 -31.13
C GLY A 126 -9.41 -19.72 -30.38
N VAL A 127 -9.62 -19.79 -29.07
CA VAL A 127 -10.11 -18.66 -28.27
C VAL A 127 -9.06 -17.56 -28.24
N VAL A 128 -9.52 -16.35 -28.55
CA VAL A 128 -8.72 -15.13 -28.55
C VAL A 128 -9.30 -14.16 -27.53
N PHE A 129 -8.45 -13.63 -26.66
CA PHE A 129 -8.81 -12.53 -25.76
C PHE A 129 -8.16 -11.25 -26.24
N HIS A 130 -8.98 -10.23 -26.46
CA HIS A 130 -8.56 -8.89 -26.87
C HIS A 130 -8.54 -7.93 -25.68
N ASP A 131 -7.80 -6.83 -25.83
CA ASP A 131 -7.75 -5.72 -24.87
C ASP A 131 -7.48 -6.20 -23.44
N VAL A 132 -6.51 -7.11 -23.32
CA VAL A 132 -6.21 -7.79 -22.06
C VAL A 132 -5.68 -6.79 -21.02
N ARG A 133 -6.24 -6.86 -19.82
CA ARG A 133 -5.83 -6.08 -18.65
C ARG A 133 -5.35 -7.01 -17.56
N VAL A 134 -4.17 -6.73 -17.03
CA VAL A 134 -3.52 -7.48 -15.98
C VAL A 134 -3.57 -6.70 -14.67
N PHE A 135 -3.87 -7.40 -13.60
CA PHE A 135 -4.03 -6.86 -12.26
C PHE A 135 -3.21 -7.68 -11.28
N PRO A 136 -2.50 -7.05 -10.33
CA PRO A 136 -2.09 -7.75 -9.12
C PRO A 136 -3.30 -8.07 -8.26
N LEU A 137 -3.15 -9.02 -7.32
CA LEU A 137 -4.22 -9.47 -6.43
C LEU A 137 -5.03 -8.34 -5.79
N ALA A 138 -4.34 -7.31 -5.29
CA ALA A 138 -4.96 -6.20 -4.55
C ALA A 138 -5.92 -5.32 -5.39
N PHE A 139 -5.90 -5.44 -6.72
CA PHE A 139 -6.75 -4.66 -7.63
C PHE A 139 -7.59 -5.52 -8.55
N ASP A 140 -7.59 -6.84 -8.35
CA ASP A 140 -8.45 -7.74 -9.10
C ASP A 140 -9.92 -7.58 -8.67
N SER A 141 -10.86 -7.83 -9.58
CA SER A 141 -12.30 -7.72 -9.27
C SER A 141 -12.82 -8.85 -8.39
N SER A 142 -12.06 -9.94 -8.20
CA SER A 142 -12.37 -11.02 -7.27
C SER A 142 -11.54 -10.94 -5.98
N PHE A 143 -10.97 -9.77 -5.69
CA PHE A 143 -10.08 -9.57 -4.54
C PHE A 143 -10.72 -9.99 -3.22
N GLU A 144 -11.98 -9.62 -2.97
CA GLU A 144 -12.71 -9.96 -1.75
C GLU A 144 -12.86 -11.48 -1.58
N THR A 145 -13.24 -12.17 -2.64
CA THR A 145 -13.39 -13.64 -2.65
C THR A 145 -12.07 -14.34 -2.38
N ARG A 146 -10.95 -13.78 -2.85
CA ARG A 146 -9.62 -14.35 -2.65
C ARG A 146 -9.02 -14.07 -1.27
N LEU A 147 -9.50 -13.04 -0.59
CA LEU A 147 -9.11 -12.75 0.80
C LEU A 147 -9.84 -13.65 1.80
N ALA A 148 -11.02 -14.14 1.46
CA ALA A 148 -11.84 -14.95 2.35
C ALA A 148 -11.13 -16.25 2.74
N GLY A 149 -11.19 -16.58 4.02
CA GLY A 149 -10.53 -17.76 4.60
C GLY A 149 -9.04 -17.58 4.87
N LEU A 150 -8.45 -16.43 4.55
CA LEU A 150 -7.07 -16.11 4.92
C LEU A 150 -7.01 -15.41 6.28
N SER A 151 -5.91 -15.59 6.99
CA SER A 151 -5.53 -14.68 8.07
C SER A 151 -5.05 -13.33 7.53
N LEU A 152 -5.10 -12.28 8.36
CA LEU A 152 -4.60 -10.96 7.97
C LEU A 152 -3.11 -10.98 7.62
N ALA A 153 -2.30 -11.79 8.32
CA ALA A 153 -0.89 -11.98 8.01
C ALA A 153 -0.68 -12.61 6.62
N GLU A 154 -1.46 -13.64 6.28
CA GLU A 154 -1.39 -14.29 4.98
C GLU A 154 -1.84 -13.37 3.86
N ALA A 155 -2.92 -12.60 4.04
CA ALA A 155 -3.31 -11.61 3.04
C ALA A 155 -2.29 -10.51 2.87
N PHE A 156 -1.72 -9.99 3.95
CA PHE A 156 -0.64 -9.01 3.85
C PHE A 156 0.53 -9.59 3.06
N LYS A 157 0.97 -10.80 3.41
CA LYS A 157 2.06 -11.48 2.70
C LYS A 157 1.74 -11.63 1.22
N ARG A 158 0.56 -12.15 0.87
CA ARG A 158 0.17 -12.44 -0.52
C ARG A 158 -0.08 -11.18 -1.36
N CYS A 159 -0.70 -10.15 -0.79
CA CYS A 159 -1.16 -8.96 -1.52
C CYS A 159 -0.12 -7.85 -1.56
N VAL A 160 0.78 -7.80 -0.57
CA VAL A 160 1.74 -6.70 -0.38
C VAL A 160 3.16 -7.19 -0.63
N LEU A 161 3.64 -8.19 0.11
CA LEU A 161 5.06 -8.60 0.04
C LEU A 161 5.38 -9.48 -1.17
N GLU A 162 4.49 -10.42 -1.49
CA GLU A 162 4.61 -11.35 -2.62
C GLU A 162 4.00 -10.78 -3.91
N ASP A 163 3.66 -9.49 -3.93
CA ASP A 163 3.22 -8.80 -5.14
C ASP A 163 4.34 -8.81 -6.19
N PRO A 164 4.06 -9.23 -7.44
CA PRO A 164 5.08 -9.33 -8.48
C PRO A 164 5.89 -8.06 -8.78
N GLU A 165 5.29 -6.87 -8.66
CA GLU A 165 5.98 -5.58 -8.88
C GLU A 165 6.90 -5.29 -7.68
N VAL A 166 6.45 -5.57 -6.45
CA VAL A 166 7.27 -5.43 -5.24
C VAL A 166 8.48 -6.37 -5.26
N VAL A 167 8.27 -7.64 -5.63
CA VAL A 167 9.35 -8.64 -5.74
C VAL A 167 10.36 -8.25 -6.82
N ALA A 168 9.90 -7.74 -7.97
CA ALA A 168 10.77 -7.33 -9.06
C ALA A 168 11.70 -6.17 -8.66
N ILE A 169 11.16 -5.15 -8.00
CA ILE A 169 11.93 -4.01 -7.48
C ILE A 169 12.96 -4.47 -6.45
N HIS A 170 12.56 -5.37 -5.54
CA HIS A 170 13.45 -5.89 -4.51
C HIS A 170 14.61 -6.71 -5.11
N THR A 171 14.32 -7.56 -6.08
CA THR A 171 15.34 -8.39 -6.74
C THR A 171 16.40 -7.51 -7.41
N PHE A 172 15.97 -6.42 -8.06
CA PHE A 172 16.86 -5.45 -8.66
C PHE A 172 17.76 -4.75 -7.64
N GLN A 173 17.23 -4.34 -6.48
CA GLN A 173 18.03 -3.75 -5.40
C GLN A 173 19.09 -4.71 -4.88
N ASN A 174 18.76 -6.00 -4.72
CA ASN A 174 19.73 -7.00 -4.29
C ASN A 174 20.81 -7.26 -5.35
N ALA A 175 20.44 -7.26 -6.64
CA ALA A 175 21.33 -7.53 -7.77
C ALA A 175 22.32 -6.39 -8.04
N MET A 176 21.89 -5.13 -7.87
CA MET A 176 22.76 -3.96 -7.92
C MET A 176 23.82 -3.93 -6.80
N GLY A 177 23.80 -4.93 -5.91
CA GLY A 177 24.43 -4.87 -4.62
C GLY A 177 23.70 -3.83 -3.77
N ALA A 178 23.51 -4.13 -2.49
CA ALA A 178 23.38 -3.06 -1.51
C ALA A 178 24.68 -2.23 -1.57
N LEU A 179 24.76 -1.29 -2.51
CA LEU A 179 25.84 -0.33 -2.72
C LEU A 179 25.91 0.53 -1.45
N GLU A 180 26.82 0.11 -0.58
CA GLU A 180 27.59 0.91 0.36
C GLU A 180 26.87 1.60 1.53
N ASN A 181 25.54 1.68 1.62
CA ASN A 181 24.87 2.20 2.83
C ASN A 181 23.48 1.60 3.09
N ASP A 182 23.40 0.70 4.09
CA ASP A 182 22.30 0.46 5.05
C ASP A 182 20.81 0.33 4.60
N GLN A 183 20.47 0.32 3.30
CA GLN A 183 19.09 0.12 2.85
C GLN A 183 18.73 -1.38 2.82
N ARG A 184 18.28 -1.89 3.97
CA ARG A 184 17.80 -3.28 4.12
C ARG A 184 16.27 -3.34 4.04
N PHE A 185 15.74 -4.06 3.07
CA PHE A 185 14.31 -4.27 2.80
C PHE A 185 14.04 -5.78 2.62
N PRO A 186 12.91 -6.40 3.03
CA PRO A 186 12.20 -6.39 4.32
C PRO A 186 12.87 -7.19 5.44
N GLU A 187 13.90 -7.98 5.15
CA GLU A 187 14.34 -9.07 6.05
C GLU A 187 14.82 -8.57 7.43
N ARG A 188 14.94 -7.24 7.60
CA ARG A 188 15.19 -6.56 8.88
C ARG A 188 14.27 -5.34 9.11
N TYR A 189 12.97 -5.45 8.84
CA TYR A 189 12.01 -4.52 9.45
C TYR A 189 12.04 -4.72 10.98
N LEU A 190 12.78 -3.85 11.67
CA LEU A 190 12.95 -3.86 13.12
C LEU A 190 11.66 -3.60 13.89
N ASP A 191 10.58 -3.20 13.21
CA ASP A 191 9.24 -3.26 13.75
C ASP A 191 8.30 -3.87 12.69
N MET A 192 7.82 -5.10 12.93
CA MET A 192 6.76 -5.74 12.13
C MET A 192 5.40 -5.05 12.37
N LYS A 193 5.38 -3.91 13.05
CA LYS A 193 4.19 -3.12 13.37
C LYS A 193 4.00 -2.04 12.32
N TRP A 194 3.01 -2.25 11.46
CA TRP A 194 2.70 -1.37 10.36
C TRP A 194 1.45 -0.55 10.69
N PRO A 195 1.51 0.79 10.66
CA PRO A 195 0.34 1.63 10.81
C PRO A 195 -0.75 1.25 9.80
N VAL A 196 -2.00 1.21 10.26
CA VAL A 196 -3.15 1.02 9.36
C VAL A 196 -3.16 2.11 8.28
N THR A 197 -2.82 3.33 8.66
CA THR A 197 -2.62 4.46 7.75
C THR A 197 -1.14 4.71 7.48
N LEU A 198 -0.56 3.97 6.51
CA LEU A 198 0.84 4.13 6.11
C LEU A 198 0.99 5.04 4.87
N SER A 199 1.90 6.03 4.96
CA SER A 199 2.26 6.88 3.82
C SER A 199 3.55 6.37 3.15
N ALA A 200 3.64 6.55 1.83
CA ALA A 200 4.83 6.15 1.07
C ALA A 200 6.09 6.88 1.55
N GLU A 201 5.95 8.18 1.89
CA GLU A 201 7.05 8.97 2.45
C GLU A 201 7.54 8.39 3.78
N SER A 202 6.63 8.08 4.71
CA SER A 202 6.99 7.52 6.02
C SER A 202 7.68 6.16 5.90
N LEU A 203 7.22 5.32 4.96
CA LEU A 203 7.81 4.03 4.66
C LEU A 203 9.16 4.17 3.93
N ALA A 204 9.30 5.07 2.96
CA ALA A 204 10.58 5.32 2.29
C ALA A 204 11.64 5.82 3.28
N MET A 205 11.26 6.69 4.21
CA MET A 205 12.12 7.16 5.30
C MET A 205 12.53 6.03 6.24
N SER A 206 11.68 5.01 6.46
CA SER A 206 12.05 3.88 7.31
C SER A 206 13.11 2.99 6.67
N PHE A 207 13.24 2.97 5.34
CA PHE A 207 14.29 2.23 4.63
C PHE A 207 15.69 2.82 4.84
N VAL A 208 15.79 4.11 5.17
CA VAL A 208 17.07 4.81 5.34
C VAL A 208 17.42 5.13 6.79
N ARG A 209 16.49 4.95 7.73
CA ARG A 209 16.71 5.17 9.17
C ARG A 209 17.46 3.98 9.77
N GLY A 210 18.79 4.00 9.67
CA GLY A 210 19.68 3.09 10.38
C GLY A 210 19.95 3.52 11.83
N PRO A 211 20.47 2.63 12.70
CA PRO A 211 20.91 2.99 14.05
C PRO A 211 21.96 4.12 14.07
N ALA A 212 22.80 4.20 13.04
CA ALA A 212 23.89 5.17 12.93
C ALA A 212 23.44 6.61 12.63
N THR A 213 22.29 6.80 11.95
CA THR A 213 21.74 8.15 11.66
C THR A 213 21.32 8.92 12.92
N VAL A 214 21.15 8.26 14.06
CA VAL A 214 20.74 8.89 15.33
C VAL A 214 21.92 9.59 16.03
N LEU A 215 23.17 9.30 15.66
CA LEU A 215 24.40 9.84 16.28
C LEU A 215 25.01 11.03 15.52
N GLY A 216 24.17 11.92 14.95
CA GLY A 216 24.63 13.19 14.37
C GLY A 216 25.11 13.13 12.91
N GLY A 217 24.81 12.05 12.19
CA GLY A 217 25.03 11.97 10.74
C GLY A 217 24.03 12.82 9.95
N ARG A 218 24.36 13.13 8.68
CA ARG A 218 23.42 13.76 7.73
C ARG A 218 22.11 12.97 7.70
N GLU A 219 20.98 13.68 7.70
CA GLU A 219 19.66 13.07 7.54
C GLU A 219 19.63 12.28 6.23
N ALA A 220 19.45 10.96 6.31
CA ALA A 220 19.48 10.10 5.14
C ALA A 220 18.22 10.35 4.30
N ILE A 221 18.40 10.62 3.01
CA ILE A 221 17.32 10.86 2.05
C ILE A 221 17.07 9.56 1.29
N PRO A 222 15.81 9.07 1.19
CA PRO A 222 15.47 7.91 0.37
C PRO A 222 15.83 8.14 -1.09
N SER A 223 16.34 7.10 -1.75
CA SER A 223 16.56 7.12 -3.20
C SER A 223 15.22 7.13 -3.94
N ASP A 224 15.19 7.62 -5.19
CA ASP A 224 13.99 7.56 -6.04
C ASP A 224 13.41 6.15 -6.15
N LEU A 225 14.30 5.14 -6.20
CA LEU A 225 13.92 3.74 -6.20
C LEU A 225 13.26 3.31 -4.88
N GLY A 226 13.80 3.76 -3.74
CA GLY A 226 13.22 3.53 -2.41
C GLY A 226 11.85 4.21 -2.24
N VAL A 227 11.68 5.41 -2.78
CA VAL A 227 10.37 6.10 -2.82
C VAL A 227 9.38 5.31 -3.67
N ARG A 228 9.76 4.93 -4.90
CA ARG A 228 8.91 4.12 -5.79
C ARG A 228 8.51 2.79 -5.15
N GLN A 229 9.44 2.13 -4.47
CA GLN A 229 9.15 0.89 -3.74
C GLN A 229 8.13 1.11 -2.63
N ALA A 230 8.32 2.15 -1.82
CA ALA A 230 7.38 2.51 -0.76
C ALA A 230 5.99 2.85 -1.32
N GLU A 231 5.92 3.53 -2.47
CA GLU A 231 4.66 3.81 -3.15
C GLU A 231 3.89 2.56 -3.56
N VAL A 232 4.57 1.59 -4.18
CA VAL A 232 3.96 0.33 -4.60
C VAL A 232 3.45 -0.43 -3.38
N VAL A 233 4.29 -0.61 -2.35
CA VAL A 233 3.93 -1.30 -1.10
C VAL A 233 2.75 -0.62 -0.41
N CYS A 234 2.82 0.70 -0.21
CA CYS A 234 1.73 1.44 0.40
C CYS A 234 0.46 1.40 -0.44
N SER A 235 0.57 1.36 -1.77
CA SER A 235 -0.59 1.22 -2.65
C SER A 235 -1.30 -0.12 -2.44
N ARG A 236 -0.55 -1.23 -2.30
CA ARG A 236 -1.13 -2.55 -2.01
C ARG A 236 -1.70 -2.64 -0.60
N TRP A 237 -0.98 -2.07 0.37
CA TRP A 237 -1.43 -1.99 1.75
C TRP A 237 -2.75 -1.22 1.87
N ARG A 238 -2.85 -0.06 1.24
CA ARG A 238 -4.09 0.75 1.22
C ARG A 238 -5.24 0.03 0.54
N ALA A 239 -4.99 -0.76 -0.50
CA ALA A 239 -6.03 -1.56 -1.14
C ALA A 239 -6.59 -2.62 -0.18
N LEU A 240 -5.71 -3.37 0.50
CA LEU A 240 -6.10 -4.35 1.53
C LEU A 240 -6.88 -3.68 2.68
N MET A 241 -6.36 -2.59 3.23
CA MET A 241 -7.04 -1.85 4.30
C MET A 241 -8.37 -1.24 3.84
N GLY A 242 -8.44 -0.77 2.59
CA GLY A 242 -9.66 -0.21 2.00
C GLY A 242 -10.81 -1.21 1.91
N VAL A 243 -10.50 -2.47 1.61
CA VAL A 243 -11.50 -3.56 1.58
C VAL A 243 -12.02 -3.90 2.98
N LEU A 244 -11.14 -3.91 4.00
CA LEU A 244 -11.54 -4.10 5.40
C LEU A 244 -12.34 -2.91 5.94
N ALA A 245 -11.92 -1.69 5.60
CA ALA A 245 -12.58 -0.45 6.03
C ALA A 245 -13.96 -0.25 5.39
N SER A 246 -14.16 -0.68 4.14
CA SER A 246 -15.47 -0.67 3.49
C SER A 246 -16.41 -1.74 4.08
N GLY A 247 -15.85 -2.82 4.62
CA GLY A 247 -16.58 -3.98 5.11
C GLY A 247 -17.03 -4.92 4.00
N ALA A 248 -16.45 -4.80 2.79
CA ALA A 248 -16.65 -5.76 1.71
C ALA A 248 -16.09 -7.15 2.09
N VAL A 249 -15.05 -7.17 2.92
CA VAL A 249 -14.58 -8.35 3.63
C VAL A 249 -14.73 -8.11 5.13
N GLY A 250 -15.32 -9.08 5.83
CA GLY A 250 -15.37 -9.11 7.28
C GLY A 250 -14.04 -9.52 7.86
N ALA A 251 -13.77 -9.06 9.08
CA ALA A 251 -12.65 -9.53 9.86
C ALA A 251 -13.17 -9.96 11.23
N ASP A 252 -12.92 -11.21 11.58
CA ASP A 252 -13.30 -11.80 12.86
C ASP A 252 -12.01 -12.09 13.63
N ALA A 253 -12.01 -11.80 14.92
CA ALA A 253 -10.81 -11.92 15.73
C ALA A 253 -11.13 -12.11 17.20
N THR A 254 -10.16 -12.61 17.95
CA THR A 254 -10.29 -12.77 19.40
C THR A 254 -9.89 -11.49 20.11
N PHE A 255 -10.80 -10.91 20.90
CA PHE A 255 -10.49 -9.73 21.70
C PHE A 255 -9.66 -10.16 22.92
N LYS A 256 -8.42 -9.69 23.02
CA LYS A 256 -7.44 -10.24 23.99
C LYS A 256 -7.88 -10.13 25.44
N ALA A 257 -8.61 -9.07 25.80
CA ALA A 257 -9.02 -8.86 27.19
C ALA A 257 -10.16 -9.79 27.64
N SER A 258 -11.03 -10.21 26.72
CA SER A 258 -12.16 -11.11 27.05
C SER A 258 -11.94 -12.55 26.60
N GLY A 259 -11.03 -12.80 25.65
CA GLY A 259 -10.87 -14.09 24.98
C GLY A 259 -12.02 -14.45 24.05
N VAL A 260 -12.95 -13.52 23.78
CA VAL A 260 -14.13 -13.76 22.96
C VAL A 260 -13.82 -13.44 21.49
N SER A 261 -14.13 -14.38 20.60
CA SER A 261 -14.09 -14.16 19.15
C SER A 261 -15.31 -13.36 18.72
N GLN A 262 -15.07 -12.24 18.05
CA GLN A 262 -16.13 -11.34 17.61
C GLN A 262 -15.68 -10.53 16.37
N PRO A 263 -16.63 -10.00 15.59
CA PRO A 263 -16.33 -9.17 14.44
C PRO A 263 -15.58 -7.88 14.81
N ILE A 264 -14.49 -7.57 14.10
CA ILE A 264 -13.83 -6.27 14.17
C ILE A 264 -14.68 -5.23 13.43
N GLY A 265 -15.06 -4.16 14.13
CA GLY A 265 -15.84 -3.09 13.54
C GLY A 265 -15.08 -2.35 12.44
N ARG A 266 -15.75 -2.10 11.30
CA ARG A 266 -15.21 -1.44 10.10
C ARG A 266 -14.47 -0.13 10.39
N GLN A 267 -14.97 0.63 11.36
CA GLN A 267 -14.42 1.93 11.78
C GLN A 267 -13.01 1.83 12.39
N LEU A 268 -12.62 0.67 12.91
CA LEU A 268 -11.28 0.46 13.46
C LEU A 268 -10.22 0.50 12.37
N TRP A 269 -10.53 0.04 11.15
CA TRP A 269 -9.60 0.06 10.02
C TRP A 269 -9.33 1.46 9.44
N ASN A 270 -9.98 2.50 9.96
CA ASN A 270 -9.70 3.90 9.60
C ASN A 270 -8.95 4.67 10.69
N ARG A 271 -8.59 4.01 11.79
CA ARG A 271 -7.91 4.66 12.92
C ARG A 271 -6.42 4.83 12.65
N THR A 272 -5.93 6.04 12.84
CA THR A 272 -4.50 6.40 12.66
C THR A 272 -3.62 5.94 13.82
N ASP A 273 -4.20 5.61 14.96
CA ASP A 273 -3.51 5.18 16.18
C ASP A 273 -3.43 3.65 16.34
N LEU A 274 -3.76 2.91 15.27
CA LEU A 274 -3.66 1.46 15.22
C LEU A 274 -2.50 1.02 14.34
N CYS A 275 -1.82 -0.02 14.79
CA CYS A 275 -0.81 -0.74 14.02
C CYS A 275 -1.22 -2.22 13.89
N ILE A 276 -0.75 -2.87 12.84
CA ILE A 276 -0.91 -4.30 12.63
C ILE A 276 0.48 -4.92 12.76
N ASP A 277 0.63 -5.93 13.59
CA ASP A 277 1.80 -6.79 13.53
C ASP A 277 1.62 -7.71 12.31
N VAL A 278 2.33 -7.39 11.23
CA VAL A 278 2.17 -8.07 9.95
C VAL A 278 2.69 -9.51 9.96
N ARG A 279 3.42 -9.91 11.01
CA ARG A 279 3.94 -11.27 11.15
C ARG A 279 2.84 -12.25 11.58
N ASN A 280 1.96 -11.84 12.49
CA ASN A 280 0.93 -12.70 13.06
C ASN A 280 -0.50 -12.19 12.80
N GLY A 281 -0.65 -10.98 12.26
CA GLY A 281 -1.94 -10.37 11.93
C GLY A 281 -2.63 -9.72 13.13
N ASP A 282 -1.92 -9.50 14.23
CA ASP A 282 -2.52 -8.91 15.43
C ASP A 282 -2.75 -7.40 15.26
N LEU A 283 -3.89 -6.91 15.75
CA LEU A 283 -4.22 -5.48 15.77
C LEU A 283 -3.79 -4.88 17.11
N ILE A 284 -2.87 -3.93 17.07
CA ILE A 284 -2.23 -3.29 18.21
C ILE A 284 -2.73 -1.85 18.32
N GLY A 285 -3.11 -1.43 19.53
CA GLY A 285 -3.54 -0.05 19.78
C GLY A 285 -2.58 0.73 20.68
N GLY A 286 -2.34 2.00 20.33
CA GLY A 286 -1.81 3.05 21.21
C GLY A 286 -0.29 3.06 21.44
N ASP A 287 0.25 4.27 21.69
CA ASP A 287 1.69 4.58 21.72
C ASP A 287 2.40 4.23 23.03
N THR A 288 1.70 4.16 24.17
CA THR A 288 2.39 4.06 25.48
C THR A 288 2.75 2.64 25.90
N TYR A 289 2.01 1.62 25.47
CA TYR A 289 2.34 0.20 25.68
C TYR A 289 1.60 -0.64 24.62
N PRO A 290 2.24 -1.00 23.48
CA PRO A 290 1.58 -1.73 22.41
C PRO A 290 1.20 -3.14 22.91
N LYS A 291 -0.06 -3.30 23.30
CA LYS A 291 -0.67 -4.61 23.56
C LYS A 291 -1.62 -4.92 22.41
N PRO A 292 -1.59 -6.15 21.86
CA PRO A 292 -2.57 -6.52 20.85
C PRO A 292 -3.96 -6.44 21.47
N ALA A 293 -4.80 -5.60 20.88
CA ALA A 293 -6.21 -5.50 21.24
C ALA A 293 -6.98 -6.69 20.64
N TRP A 294 -6.54 -7.15 19.46
CA TRP A 294 -7.14 -8.28 18.75
C TRP A 294 -6.05 -9.22 18.23
N THR A 295 -6.32 -10.51 18.32
CA THR A 295 -5.42 -11.57 17.86
C THR A 295 -6.14 -12.57 16.97
N GLY A 296 -5.41 -13.21 16.06
CA GLY A 296 -5.96 -14.22 15.16
C GLY A 296 -7.03 -13.64 14.24
N VAL A 297 -6.68 -12.57 13.52
CA VAL A 297 -7.60 -11.90 12.59
C VAL A 297 -7.78 -12.76 11.34
N GLU A 298 -8.98 -13.27 11.14
CA GLU A 298 -9.39 -14.07 9.99
C GLU A 298 -10.39 -13.29 9.13
N MET A 299 -10.28 -13.43 7.81
CA MET A 299 -11.15 -12.73 6.86
C MET A 299 -12.29 -13.63 6.39
N SER A 300 -13.49 -13.08 6.39
CA SER A 300 -14.71 -13.76 5.98
C SER A 300 -15.45 -12.96 4.92
N LEU A 301 -16.07 -13.64 3.94
CA LEU A 301 -17.06 -12.97 3.10
C LEU A 301 -18.25 -12.65 3.98
N ARG A 302 -18.56 -11.36 4.11
CA ARG A 302 -19.85 -10.99 4.68
C ARG A 302 -20.86 -10.89 3.56
N PRO A 303 -22.05 -11.49 3.73
CA PRO A 303 -23.19 -11.01 2.99
C PRO A 303 -23.25 -9.49 3.18
N LEU A 304 -23.66 -8.75 2.14
CA LEU A 304 -23.96 -7.33 2.24
C LEU A 304 -25.17 -7.17 3.17
N GLU A 305 -25.00 -7.42 4.46
CA GLU A 305 -26.03 -7.25 5.45
C GLU A 305 -26.30 -5.76 5.52
N ALA A 306 -27.57 -5.42 5.27
CA ALA A 306 -28.15 -4.11 5.47
C ALA A 306 -27.59 -3.50 6.77
N PRO A 307 -27.35 -2.18 6.82
CA PRO A 307 -26.71 -1.52 7.95
C PRO A 307 -27.26 -2.10 9.23
N ILE A 308 -26.37 -2.69 10.04
CA ILE A 308 -26.72 -3.23 11.35
C ILE A 308 -27.49 -2.10 12.04
N ALA A 309 -28.81 -2.23 12.06
CA ALA A 309 -29.63 -1.47 12.97
C ALA A 309 -29.00 -1.81 14.30
N ILE A 310 -28.39 -0.81 14.93
CA ILE A 310 -27.98 -0.89 16.32
C ILE A 310 -29.20 -1.49 17.00
N ALA A 311 -29.08 -2.74 17.46
CA ALA A 311 -30.18 -3.39 18.16
C ALA A 311 -30.44 -2.49 19.35
N ASP A 312 -31.52 -1.74 19.24
CA ASP A 312 -31.97 -0.79 20.23
C ASP A 312 -32.47 -1.66 21.38
N THR A 313 -31.55 -2.08 22.25
CA THR A 313 -31.88 -2.63 23.56
C THR A 313 -32.36 -1.48 24.45
N THR A 314 -33.40 -0.79 24.01
CA THR A 314 -34.28 0.00 24.87
C THR A 314 -35.56 -0.80 25.02
N LYS A 315 -35.59 -1.67 26.03
CA LYS A 315 -36.85 -1.93 26.72
C LYS A 315 -37.41 -0.56 27.15
N PRO A 316 -38.73 -0.33 27.04
CA PRO A 316 -39.33 0.95 27.39
C PRO A 316 -39.18 1.17 28.91
N ILE A 317 -38.25 2.06 29.27
CA ILE A 317 -38.18 2.65 30.61
C ILE A 317 -39.21 3.79 30.60
N PRO A 318 -40.13 3.86 31.59
CA PRO A 318 -41.14 4.91 31.63
C PRO A 318 -40.49 6.30 31.67
N ALA A 319 -41.11 7.22 30.93
CA ALA A 319 -40.63 8.55 30.63
C ALA A 319 -39.99 9.26 31.84
N ARG A 320 -38.66 9.37 31.81
CA ARG A 320 -37.91 10.25 32.70
C ARG A 320 -37.26 11.34 31.85
N VAL A 321 -37.77 12.56 32.05
CA VAL A 321 -37.31 13.85 31.54
C VAL A 321 -35.86 13.82 31.05
N ALA A 322 -35.67 14.02 29.75
CA ALA A 322 -34.39 14.02 29.09
C ALA A 322 -33.44 15.05 29.74
N LYS A 323 -32.35 14.56 30.35
CA LYS A 323 -31.21 15.40 30.69
C LYS A 323 -30.36 15.63 29.42
N PRO A 324 -29.84 16.85 29.21
CA PRO A 324 -29.06 17.18 28.01
C PRO A 324 -27.77 16.35 27.92
N LYS A 325 -27.41 15.94 26.69
CA LYS A 325 -26.18 15.20 26.36
C LYS A 325 -24.94 15.85 27.00
N PRO A 326 -24.01 15.09 27.60
CA PRO A 326 -22.78 15.64 28.14
C PRO A 326 -21.90 16.16 27.00
N ARG A 327 -21.59 17.46 27.01
CA ARG A 327 -20.61 18.09 26.11
C ARG A 327 -19.27 17.35 26.24
N ALA A 328 -18.64 17.04 25.11
CA ALA A 328 -17.28 16.50 25.05
C ALA A 328 -16.35 17.38 25.91
N ARG A 329 -15.72 16.78 26.93
CA ARG A 329 -14.83 17.50 27.84
C ARG A 329 -13.56 17.85 27.08
N SER A 330 -13.27 19.16 26.95
CA SER A 330 -12.01 19.64 26.38
C SER A 330 -10.82 18.98 27.11
N PRO A 331 -9.77 18.55 26.39
CA PRO A 331 -8.59 17.94 27.01
C PRO A 331 -7.79 18.92 27.90
N TYR A 332 -8.13 20.20 27.88
CA TYR A 332 -7.43 21.28 28.57
C TYR A 332 -8.17 21.78 29.83
N PRO A 333 -7.44 22.20 30.87
CA PRO A 333 -8.05 22.75 32.09
C PRO A 333 -8.84 24.04 31.78
N LYS A 334 -9.97 24.22 32.47
CA LYS A 334 -10.79 25.43 32.36
C LYS A 334 -9.96 26.67 32.76
N PRO A 335 -9.87 27.70 31.91
CA PRO A 335 -9.09 28.88 32.23
C PRO A 335 -9.78 29.73 33.32
N THR A 336 -9.05 30.08 34.37
CA THR A 336 -9.59 30.84 35.52
C THR A 336 -9.11 32.29 35.60
N THR A 337 -8.00 32.62 34.92
CA THR A 337 -7.42 33.96 34.90
C THR A 337 -7.28 34.49 33.47
N PRO A 338 -7.10 35.81 33.25
CA PRO A 338 -6.82 36.36 31.93
C PRO A 338 -5.55 35.78 31.28
N ALA A 339 -4.54 35.42 32.09
CA ALA A 339 -3.34 34.73 31.60
C ALA A 339 -3.64 33.28 31.20
N ASP A 340 -4.48 32.57 31.96
CA ASP A 340 -4.93 31.21 31.61
C ASP A 340 -5.73 31.22 30.30
N LYS A 341 -6.64 32.19 30.11
CA LYS A 341 -7.46 32.30 28.89
C LYS A 341 -6.57 32.46 27.65
N ARG A 342 -5.59 33.35 27.71
CA ARG A 342 -4.60 33.56 26.63
C ARG A 342 -3.79 32.30 26.37
N THR A 343 -3.27 31.67 27.42
CA THR A 343 -2.51 30.41 27.32
C THR A 343 -3.36 29.31 26.69
N HIS A 344 -4.61 29.18 27.12
CA HIS A 344 -5.56 28.20 26.58
C HIS A 344 -5.84 28.43 25.08
N SER A 345 -6.08 29.67 24.67
CA SER A 345 -6.29 30.01 23.25
C SER A 345 -5.07 29.69 22.39
N ALA A 346 -3.87 30.02 22.87
CA ALA A 346 -2.62 29.68 22.18
C ALA A 346 -2.42 28.16 22.07
N VAL A 347 -2.68 27.42 23.15
CA VAL A 347 -2.54 25.95 23.17
C VAL A 347 -3.55 25.28 22.25
N ILE A 348 -4.83 25.70 22.23
CA ILE A 348 -5.83 25.14 21.31
C ILE A 348 -5.46 25.41 19.85
N LYS A 349 -4.89 26.59 19.56
CA LYS A 349 -4.48 26.96 18.21
C LYS A 349 -3.28 26.14 17.73
N LEU A 350 -2.27 25.98 18.58
CA LEU A 350 -1.07 25.19 18.30
C LEU A 350 -1.36 23.70 18.24
N TRP A 351 -2.22 23.21 19.13
CA TRP A 351 -2.45 21.79 19.36
C TRP A 351 -3.93 21.53 19.63
N ARG A 352 -4.74 21.30 18.59
CA ARG A 352 -6.18 21.03 18.79
C ARG A 352 -6.45 19.74 19.59
N GLY A 353 -5.55 18.75 19.51
CA GLY A 353 -5.70 17.42 20.13
C GLY A 353 -4.99 17.18 21.46
N GLY A 354 -4.16 18.12 21.93
CA GLY A 354 -3.28 17.92 23.10
C GLY A 354 -1.84 18.29 22.78
N ILE A 355 -1.07 18.73 23.79
CA ILE A 355 0.36 18.97 23.63
C ILE A 355 1.04 17.59 23.43
N PRO A 356 1.84 17.38 22.36
CA PRO A 356 2.52 16.11 22.11
C PRO A 356 3.39 15.68 23.29
N ASP A 357 3.37 14.39 23.61
CA ASP A 357 4.21 13.82 24.65
C ASP A 357 5.71 13.92 24.26
N GLY A 358 6.57 14.10 25.27
CA GLY A 358 8.02 14.22 25.07
C GLY A 358 8.53 15.62 24.68
N LEU A 359 7.64 16.60 24.43
CA LEU A 359 8.09 17.97 24.18
C LEU A 359 8.72 18.59 25.43
N GLN A 360 9.96 19.08 25.30
CA GLN A 360 10.62 19.77 26.41
C GLN A 360 9.82 21.00 26.84
N ARG A 361 9.67 21.19 28.16
CA ARG A 361 8.84 22.26 28.73
C ARG A 361 9.27 23.67 28.31
N LYS A 362 10.58 23.89 28.11
CA LYS A 362 11.13 25.14 27.57
C LYS A 362 10.63 25.43 26.14
N VAL A 363 10.57 24.41 25.29
CA VAL A 363 10.07 24.50 23.91
C VAL A 363 8.57 24.80 23.90
N VAL A 364 7.80 24.16 24.78
CA VAL A 364 6.35 24.43 24.93
C VAL A 364 6.09 25.89 25.29
N VAL A 365 6.82 26.41 26.29
CA VAL A 365 6.71 27.82 26.71
C VAL A 365 7.08 28.77 25.57
N HIS A 366 8.19 28.50 24.87
CA HIS A 366 8.63 29.34 23.75
C HIS A 366 7.59 29.39 22.63
N ARG A 367 7.03 28.24 22.23
CA ARG A 367 5.99 28.16 21.19
C ARG A 367 4.70 28.87 21.61
N ILE A 368 4.28 28.73 22.87
CA ILE A 368 3.11 29.45 23.38
C ILE A 368 3.31 30.96 23.31
N ASN A 369 4.46 31.49 23.74
CA ASN A 369 4.72 32.92 23.67
C ASN A 369 4.87 33.42 22.22
N ALA A 370 5.49 32.65 21.33
CA ALA A 370 5.53 32.96 19.90
C ALA A 370 4.11 33.05 19.31
N GLN A 371 3.23 32.10 19.64
CA GLN A 371 1.84 32.12 19.19
C GLN A 371 1.04 33.30 19.76
N LEU A 372 1.29 33.67 21.02
CA LEU A 372 0.66 34.86 21.64
C LEU A 372 1.10 36.13 20.93
N LYS A 373 2.38 36.24 20.57
CA LYS A 373 2.92 37.35 19.79
C LYS A 373 2.24 37.46 18.42
N GLU A 374 2.07 36.36 17.70
CA GLU A 374 1.32 36.33 16.43
C GLU A 374 -0.15 36.74 16.58
N MET A 375 -0.75 36.50 17.75
CA MET A 375 -2.13 36.90 18.04
C MET A 375 -2.24 38.34 18.54
N ASN A 376 -1.14 39.11 18.56
CA ASN A 376 -1.05 40.44 19.17
C ASN A 376 -1.50 40.44 20.66
N LEU A 377 -1.18 39.37 21.39
CA LEU A 377 -1.48 39.23 22.81
C LEU A 377 -0.20 39.39 23.65
N PRO A 378 -0.28 39.97 24.86
CA PRO A 378 0.90 40.10 25.71
C PRO A 378 1.42 38.73 26.15
N GLU A 379 2.74 38.60 26.20
CA GLU A 379 3.43 37.38 26.65
C GLU A 379 3.02 36.99 28.08
N VAL A 380 3.13 35.70 28.36
CA VAL A 380 2.84 35.13 29.67
C VAL A 380 4.12 34.53 30.22
N SER A 381 4.39 34.74 31.52
CA SER A 381 5.59 34.19 32.15
C SER A 381 5.59 32.66 32.10
N ALA A 382 6.78 32.08 31.99
CA ALA A 382 6.97 30.62 31.95
C ALA A 382 6.34 29.90 33.17
N LYS A 383 6.35 30.56 34.33
CA LYS A 383 5.73 30.07 35.58
C LYS A 383 4.21 30.01 35.48
N SER A 384 3.58 31.03 34.89
CA SER A 384 2.12 31.09 34.69
C SER A 384 1.65 30.07 33.66
N ILE A 385 2.36 29.93 32.53
CA ILE A 385 2.09 28.88 31.54
C ILE A 385 2.21 27.50 32.20
N SER A 386 3.27 27.28 32.97
CA SER A 386 3.49 26.01 33.64
C SER A 386 2.41 25.68 34.66
N ARG A 387 1.97 26.67 35.45
CA ARG A 387 0.87 26.52 36.40
C ARG A 387 -0.44 26.15 35.69
N TYR A 388 -0.72 26.77 34.53
CA TYR A 388 -1.90 26.44 33.73
C TYR A 388 -1.87 24.99 33.23
N LEU A 389 -0.75 24.55 32.65
CA LEU A 389 -0.61 23.19 32.11
C LEU A 389 -0.63 22.10 33.19
N ASN A 390 -0.20 22.41 34.41
CA ASN A 390 -0.21 21.46 35.54
C ASN A 390 -1.55 21.39 36.29
N LYS A 391 -2.56 22.22 35.96
CA LYS A 391 -3.87 22.15 36.63
C LYS A 391 -4.53 20.80 36.32
N LYS A 392 -4.71 19.96 37.34
CA LYS A 392 -5.46 18.69 37.23
C LYS A 392 -6.84 18.95 36.62
N ARG A 393 -7.24 18.09 35.68
CA ARG A 393 -8.59 18.05 35.12
C ARG A 393 -9.57 17.84 36.30
N ARG A 394 -10.38 18.87 36.63
CA ARG A 394 -11.51 18.73 37.54
C ARG A 394 -12.77 18.41 36.77
#